data_AF-A0A1G2E238-F1
#
_entry.id   AF-A0A1G2E238-F1
#
_cell.length_a   1.000
_cell.length_b   1.000
_cell.length_c   1.000
_cell.angle_alpha   90.00
_cell.angle_beta   90.00
_cell.angle_gamma   90.00
#
_symmetry.space_group_name_H-M   'P 1'
#
loop_
_entity.id
_entity.type
_entity.pdbx_description
1 polymer ?
#
loop_
_entity_poly.entity_id
_entity_poly.type
_entity_poly.pdbx_seq_one_letter_code
_entity_poly.pdbx_strand_id
1 'polypeptide(L)'
;MYKYHHPKPIIIKLTDELGFQLRRKAAEYIIANQNRTGAERGSSEEQGFGALAEMVIRNGLGMPKINPKDHPLGYDILLPSGVKLDVKCRGGALPFKEEYESNDGIVREAKHNFFARQIHDQDLDADIYLMTHLETPSNRALPGTTRQRKWILYICGWVSKERVAREGVYLPRGSLTEQGRTWFTYRGQEIEFYNRNLNGIEEVKDLLDIEALDVKKDKNLKGNLNLTSVDAVRIAYDLIGRGVLAEKHLTFIKKETGLKKIVKPILHSNQYFHLLRWLKEKGVLTNSEMEKARKILKEELYSGI
;
A
#
# COMPACT_ATOMS: atom_id res chain seq x y z
N MET A 1 -10.51 24.87 5.90
CA MET A 1 -11.15 23.98 4.91
C MET A 1 -10.13 23.45 3.93
N TYR A 2 -10.00 22.12 3.89
CA TYR A 2 -9.05 21.40 3.07
C TYR A 2 -9.27 21.63 1.57
N LYS A 3 -8.17 21.78 0.82
CA LYS A 3 -8.16 21.83 -0.64
C LYS A 3 -7.62 20.51 -1.18
N TYR A 4 -8.29 19.94 -2.18
CA TYR A 4 -7.82 18.68 -2.77
C TYR A 4 -6.50 18.85 -3.52
N HIS A 5 -5.56 17.95 -3.24
CA HIS A 5 -4.32 17.76 -4.00
C HIS A 5 -4.20 16.32 -4.47
N HIS A 6 -3.55 16.12 -5.61
CA HIS A 6 -3.18 14.78 -6.05
C HIS A 6 -2.17 14.17 -5.05
N PRO A 7 -2.30 12.89 -4.65
CA PRO A 7 -1.50 12.26 -3.59
C PRO A 7 -0.04 12.04 -4.00
N LYS A 8 0.73 13.12 -3.97
CA LYS A 8 2.18 13.13 -4.16
C LYS A 8 2.86 13.17 -2.79
N PRO A 9 3.78 12.24 -2.48
CA PRO A 9 4.35 12.18 -1.13
C PRO A 9 5.19 13.39 -0.76
N ILE A 10 4.97 13.93 0.44
CA ILE A 10 5.90 14.87 1.08
C ILE A 10 7.10 14.07 1.59
N ILE A 11 8.31 14.53 1.31
CA ILE A 11 9.56 13.83 1.66
C ILE A 11 10.25 14.55 2.82
N ILE A 12 10.31 13.89 3.98
CA ILE A 12 10.99 14.39 5.18
C ILE A 12 12.23 13.54 5.45
N LYS A 13 13.42 14.15 5.32
CA LYS A 13 14.68 13.51 5.66
C LYS A 13 14.93 13.62 7.17
N LEU A 14 15.18 12.48 7.82
CA LEU A 14 15.44 12.36 9.26
C LEU A 14 16.92 12.07 9.57
N THR A 15 17.79 12.57 8.68
CA THR A 15 19.24 12.32 8.70
C THR A 15 20.03 13.42 9.41
N ASP A 16 19.39 14.52 9.77
CA ASP A 16 19.96 15.63 10.53
C ASP A 16 19.84 15.40 12.04
N GLU A 17 20.29 16.38 12.83
CA GLU A 17 20.27 16.31 14.29
C GLU A 17 18.83 16.18 14.80
N LEU A 18 17.89 16.99 14.29
CA LEU A 18 16.49 16.92 14.69
C LEU A 18 15.88 15.54 14.39
N GLY A 19 16.13 15.00 13.19
CA GLY A 19 15.68 13.66 12.80
C GLY A 19 16.28 12.57 13.67
N PHE A 20 17.56 12.67 14.06
CA PHE A 20 18.16 11.74 15.02
C PHE A 20 17.52 11.84 16.42
N GLN A 21 17.22 13.06 16.88
CA GLN A 21 16.52 13.28 18.15
C GLN A 21 15.11 12.67 18.16
N LEU A 22 14.37 12.78 17.06
CA LEU A 22 13.05 12.15 16.93
C LEU A 22 13.17 10.63 16.94
N ARG A 23 14.15 10.06 16.21
CA ARG A 23 14.44 8.60 16.24
C ARG A 23 14.78 8.11 17.64
N ARG A 24 15.55 8.88 18.41
CA ARG A 24 15.91 8.54 19.79
C ARG A 24 14.70 8.51 20.71
N LYS A 25 13.84 9.54 20.63
CA LYS A 25 12.59 9.58 21.39
C LYS A 25 11.65 8.43 21.04
N ALA A 26 11.55 8.07 19.76
CA ALA A 26 10.75 6.92 19.32
C ALA A 26 11.29 5.61 19.92
N ALA A 27 12.62 5.42 19.97
CA ALA A 27 13.23 4.27 20.63
C ALA A 27 12.90 4.22 22.13
N GLU A 28 13.05 5.35 22.83
CA GLU A 28 12.72 5.48 24.27
C GLU A 28 11.24 5.18 24.53
N TYR A 29 10.35 5.71 23.68
CA TYR A 29 8.91 5.50 23.79
C TYR A 29 8.54 4.02 23.66
N ILE A 30 9.10 3.31 22.67
CA ILE A 30 8.82 1.89 22.48
C ILE A 30 9.39 1.04 23.62
N ILE A 31 10.57 1.34 24.15
CA ILE A 31 11.11 0.61 25.30
C ILE A 31 10.14 0.64 26.49
N ALA A 32 9.50 1.79 26.73
CA ALA A 32 8.57 1.98 27.85
C ALA A 32 7.12 1.49 27.56
N ASN A 33 6.67 1.55 26.31
CA ASN A 33 5.24 1.38 25.95
C ASN A 33 5.00 0.29 24.89
N GLN A 34 5.97 -0.59 24.67
CA GLN A 34 5.84 -1.66 23.68
C GLN A 34 4.57 -2.48 23.94
N ASN A 35 3.69 -2.54 22.95
CA ASN A 35 2.56 -3.44 23.04
C ASN A 35 3.03 -4.88 22.80
N ARG A 36 2.94 -5.72 23.84
CA ARG A 36 3.34 -7.13 23.83
C ARG A 36 2.16 -8.10 23.83
N THR A 37 0.93 -7.60 23.70
CA THR A 37 -0.31 -8.38 23.78
C THR A 37 -1.26 -8.04 22.63
N GLY A 38 -2.10 -8.98 22.21
CA GLY A 38 -3.07 -8.77 21.12
C GLY A 38 -2.67 -9.36 19.77
N ALA A 39 -3.69 -9.63 18.94
CA ALA A 39 -3.58 -10.18 17.60
C ALA A 39 -3.12 -9.10 16.59
N GLU A 40 -2.38 -9.51 15.55
CA GLU A 40 -1.96 -8.64 14.44
C GLU A 40 -1.13 -7.41 14.87
N ARG A 41 -0.38 -7.54 15.97
CA ARG A 41 0.58 -6.51 16.39
C ARG A 41 1.85 -6.53 15.54
N GLY A 42 2.37 -5.35 15.24
CA GLY A 42 3.70 -5.20 14.66
C GLY A 42 4.81 -5.65 15.63
N SER A 43 5.96 -6.02 15.07
CA SER A 43 7.23 -6.16 15.78
C SER A 43 7.62 -4.86 16.52
N SER A 44 8.59 -4.95 17.43
CA SER A 44 9.12 -3.76 18.10
C SER A 44 9.61 -2.70 17.12
N GLU A 45 10.17 -3.13 15.99
CA GLU A 45 10.62 -2.24 14.93
C GLU A 45 9.44 -1.55 14.24
N GLU A 46 8.41 -2.31 13.84
CA GLU A 46 7.21 -1.78 13.18
C GLU A 46 6.44 -0.81 14.09
N GLN A 47 6.30 -1.12 15.37
CA GLN A 47 5.72 -0.19 16.35
C GLN A 47 6.56 1.09 16.47
N GLY A 48 7.90 0.96 16.46
CA GLY A 48 8.81 2.11 16.46
C GLY A 48 8.71 2.99 15.23
N PHE A 49 8.45 2.40 14.06
CA PHE A 49 8.21 3.19 12.83
C PHE A 49 6.91 3.98 12.92
N GLY A 50 5.85 3.39 13.50
CA GLY A 50 4.60 4.09 13.81
C GLY A 50 4.83 5.28 14.75
N ALA A 51 5.46 5.04 15.90
CA ALA A 51 5.75 6.09 16.87
C ALA A 51 6.64 7.21 16.29
N LEU A 52 7.65 6.85 15.48
CA LEU A 52 8.49 7.84 14.80
C LEU A 52 7.68 8.68 13.82
N ALA A 53 6.83 8.06 13.01
CA ALA A 53 5.98 8.78 12.05
C ALA A 53 5.07 9.77 12.79
N GLU A 54 4.36 9.32 13.83
CA GLU A 54 3.54 10.19 14.68
C GLU A 54 4.35 11.37 15.24
N MET A 55 5.54 11.13 15.80
CA MET A 55 6.39 12.19 16.34
C MET A 55 6.82 13.21 15.28
N VAL A 56 7.11 12.76 14.05
CA VAL A 56 7.44 13.64 12.92
C VAL A 56 6.24 14.50 12.53
N ILE A 57 5.04 13.91 12.43
CA ILE A 57 3.81 14.64 12.12
C ILE A 57 3.52 15.68 13.21
N ARG A 58 3.50 15.29 14.49
CA ARG A 58 3.30 16.22 15.61
C ARG A 58 4.30 17.36 15.60
N ASN A 59 5.58 17.08 15.35
CA ASN A 59 6.61 18.11 15.24
C ASN A 59 6.34 19.07 14.07
N GLY A 60 5.94 18.57 12.90
CA GLY A 60 5.56 19.40 11.75
C GLY A 60 4.32 20.26 11.98
N LEU A 61 3.40 19.80 12.84
CA LEU A 61 2.20 20.52 13.27
C LEU A 61 2.44 21.48 14.45
N GLY A 62 3.64 21.51 15.04
CA GLY A 62 3.90 22.28 16.26
C GLY A 62 3.13 21.77 17.49
N MET A 63 2.72 20.50 17.48
CA MET A 63 1.96 19.88 18.56
C MET A 63 2.86 19.37 19.69
N PRO A 64 2.32 19.23 20.92
CA PRO A 64 3.03 18.58 22.01
C PRO A 64 3.49 17.17 21.66
N LYS A 65 4.55 16.72 22.32
CA LYS A 65 5.05 15.34 22.25
C LYS A 65 3.96 14.36 22.73
N ILE A 66 4.10 13.10 22.32
CA ILE A 66 3.26 12.00 22.80
C ILE A 66 3.29 11.96 24.34
N ASN A 67 2.12 12.01 24.96
CA ASN A 67 1.94 11.73 26.38
C ASN A 67 1.41 10.30 26.52
N PRO A 68 2.22 9.32 26.95
CA PRO A 68 1.83 7.92 26.96
C PRO A 68 0.64 7.61 27.89
N LYS A 69 0.43 8.40 28.95
CA LYS A 69 -0.64 8.15 29.94
C LYS A 69 -2.03 8.43 29.38
N ASP A 70 -2.11 9.40 28.48
CA ASP A 70 -3.36 9.91 27.92
C ASP A 70 -3.44 9.63 26.40
N HIS A 71 -2.58 8.73 25.88
CA HIS A 71 -2.56 8.41 24.46
C HIS A 71 -3.76 7.50 24.12
N PRO A 72 -4.65 7.94 23.21
CA PRO A 72 -5.85 7.18 22.88
C PRO A 72 -5.50 5.92 22.09
N LEU A 73 -6.31 4.87 22.26
CA LEU A 73 -6.09 3.61 21.56
C LEU A 73 -6.39 3.70 20.05
N GLY A 74 -7.37 4.52 19.67
CA GLY A 74 -7.98 4.51 18.34
C GLY A 74 -7.40 5.50 17.33
N TYR A 75 -6.69 6.53 17.79
CA TYR A 75 -6.09 7.55 16.94
C TYR A 75 -4.82 8.12 17.57
N ASP A 76 -3.98 8.75 16.75
CA ASP A 76 -2.71 9.32 17.22
C ASP A 76 -2.87 10.81 17.51
N ILE A 77 -3.55 11.56 16.65
CA ILE A 77 -3.63 13.02 16.70
C ILE A 77 -5.08 13.48 16.69
N LEU A 78 -5.46 14.31 17.66
CA LEU A 78 -6.70 15.09 17.61
C LEU A 78 -6.40 16.45 16.97
N LEU A 79 -6.93 16.69 15.78
CA LEU A 79 -6.77 17.98 15.10
C LEU A 79 -7.59 19.07 15.82
N PRO A 80 -7.24 20.37 15.67
CA PRO A 80 -7.99 21.47 16.28
C PRO A 80 -9.48 21.51 15.87
N SER A 81 -9.81 20.95 14.70
CA SER A 81 -11.18 20.79 14.19
C SER A 81 -11.98 19.69 14.90
N GLY A 82 -11.36 18.90 15.77
CA GLY A 82 -11.95 17.73 16.43
C GLY A 82 -11.84 16.43 15.63
N VAL A 83 -11.25 16.45 14.44
CA VAL A 83 -11.02 15.26 13.61
C VAL A 83 -9.92 14.39 14.21
N LYS A 84 -10.20 13.09 14.36
CA LYS A 84 -9.29 12.07 14.89
C LYS A 84 -8.48 11.43 13.77
N LEU A 85 -7.18 11.68 13.78
CA LEU A 85 -6.23 11.22 12.78
C LEU A 85 -5.36 10.10 13.35
N ASP A 86 -5.30 8.97 12.65
CA ASP A 86 -4.36 7.89 12.93
C ASP A 86 -3.27 7.86 11.84
N VAL A 87 -2.00 7.77 12.25
CA VAL A 87 -0.83 7.77 11.37
C VAL A 87 -0.42 6.31 11.11
N LYS A 88 -0.66 5.85 9.89
CA LYS A 88 -0.21 4.53 9.44
C LYS A 88 1.18 4.62 8.84
N CYS A 89 2.09 3.78 9.31
CA CYS A 89 3.48 3.77 8.83
C CYS A 89 3.92 2.36 8.44
N ARG A 90 4.40 2.22 7.19
CA ARG A 90 5.12 1.04 6.74
C ARG A 90 6.62 1.32 6.67
N GLY A 91 7.43 0.49 7.31
CA GLY A 91 8.89 0.53 7.16
C GLY A 91 9.37 -0.32 6.00
N GLY A 92 10.40 0.15 5.28
CA GLY A 92 11.03 -0.63 4.20
C GLY A 92 12.41 -0.13 3.80
N ALA A 93 13.24 -1.01 3.24
CA ALA A 93 14.60 -0.66 2.81
C ALA A 93 14.65 0.14 1.49
N LEU A 94 13.52 0.23 0.79
CA LEU A 94 13.38 0.94 -0.48
C LEU A 94 12.60 2.24 -0.26
N PRO A 95 12.90 3.30 -1.04
CA PRO A 95 12.09 4.52 -1.04
C PRO A 95 10.66 4.20 -1.49
N PHE A 96 9.70 5.00 -1.03
CA PHE A 96 8.36 4.95 -1.59
C PHE A 96 8.40 5.35 -3.07
N LYS A 97 7.68 4.61 -3.90
CA LYS A 97 7.47 4.92 -5.31
C LYS A 97 6.00 4.69 -5.61
N GLU A 98 5.40 5.58 -6.39
CA GLU A 98 4.04 5.38 -6.85
C GLU A 98 3.94 4.25 -7.89
N GLU A 99 5.04 4.01 -8.61
CA GLU A 99 5.13 3.01 -9.66
C GLU A 99 6.32 2.07 -9.44
N TYR A 100 6.06 0.78 -9.52
CA TYR A 100 7.05 -0.29 -9.42
C TYR A 100 7.12 -1.06 -10.74
N GLU A 101 8.21 -0.91 -11.49
CA GLU A 101 8.40 -1.63 -12.74
C GLU A 101 8.60 -3.13 -12.49
N SER A 102 7.82 -3.97 -13.18
CA SER A 102 7.98 -5.43 -13.18
C SER A 102 8.86 -5.91 -14.33
N ASN A 103 9.19 -7.21 -14.36
CA ASN A 103 10.04 -7.81 -15.39
C ASN A 103 9.36 -7.89 -16.77
N ASP A 104 8.05 -7.64 -16.83
CA ASP A 104 7.29 -7.51 -18.08
C ASP A 104 7.33 -6.09 -18.66
N GLY A 105 7.99 -5.15 -17.99
CA GLY A 105 8.06 -3.74 -18.37
C GLY A 105 6.72 -3.01 -18.25
N ILE A 106 5.77 -3.55 -17.46
CA ILE A 106 4.54 -2.89 -17.07
C ILE A 106 4.71 -2.44 -15.61
N VAL A 107 4.29 -1.21 -15.31
CA VAL A 107 4.33 -0.67 -13.94
C VAL A 107 3.23 -1.27 -13.08
N ARG A 108 3.50 -1.41 -11.78
CA ARG A 108 2.51 -1.74 -10.75
C ARG A 108 2.33 -0.54 -9.85
N GLU A 109 1.08 -0.20 -9.58
CA GLU A 109 0.73 0.98 -8.80
C GLU A 109 0.89 0.72 -7.30
N ALA A 110 1.30 1.75 -6.57
CA ALA A 110 1.47 1.69 -5.14
C ALA A 110 0.14 1.54 -4.41
N LYS A 111 0.20 0.75 -3.34
CA LYS A 111 -0.91 0.49 -2.44
C LYS A 111 -0.46 0.53 -1.00
N HIS A 112 -1.44 0.80 -0.16
CA HIS A 112 -1.33 0.81 1.27
C HIS A 112 -2.24 -0.28 1.84
N ASN A 113 -1.83 -0.81 2.99
CA ASN A 113 -2.53 -1.90 3.65
C ASN A 113 -3.00 -1.43 5.02
N PHE A 114 -4.21 -1.81 5.36
CA PHE A 114 -4.79 -1.65 6.70
C PHE A 114 -5.05 -3.03 7.27
N PHE A 115 -4.80 -3.23 8.56
CA PHE A 115 -5.37 -4.40 9.22
C PHE A 115 -6.89 -4.24 9.23
N ALA A 116 -7.63 -5.28 8.83
CA ALA A 116 -9.09 -5.24 8.75
C ALA A 116 -9.72 -4.81 10.09
N ARG A 117 -9.10 -5.22 11.21
CA ARG A 117 -9.50 -4.79 12.56
C ARG A 117 -9.52 -3.26 12.71
N GLN A 118 -8.53 -2.54 12.16
CA GLN A 118 -8.47 -1.08 12.29
C GLN A 118 -9.71 -0.39 11.69
N ILE A 119 -10.27 -1.00 10.64
CA ILE A 119 -11.42 -0.47 9.92
C ILE A 119 -12.75 -0.89 10.55
N HIS A 120 -12.82 -2.10 11.10
CA HIS A 120 -14.09 -2.68 11.57
C HIS A 120 -14.27 -2.71 13.09
N ASP A 121 -13.19 -2.58 13.86
CA ASP A 121 -13.27 -2.47 15.32
C ASP A 121 -13.81 -1.08 15.70
N GLN A 122 -14.89 -1.06 16.49
CA GLN A 122 -15.56 0.15 16.94
C GLN A 122 -14.79 0.87 18.04
N ASP A 123 -13.93 0.14 18.77
CA ASP A 123 -13.07 0.72 19.82
C ASP A 123 -11.89 1.53 19.23
N LEU A 124 -11.60 1.34 17.93
CA LEU A 124 -10.56 2.06 17.21
C LEU A 124 -11.15 3.27 16.47
N ASP A 125 -11.39 4.37 17.17
CA ASP A 125 -12.26 5.47 16.71
C ASP A 125 -11.61 6.58 15.85
N ALA A 126 -10.65 6.25 14.98
CA ALA A 126 -10.14 7.21 14.00
C ALA A 126 -11.22 7.63 12.98
N ASP A 127 -11.25 8.93 12.64
CA ASP A 127 -12.05 9.47 11.54
C ASP A 127 -11.30 9.30 10.20
N ILE A 128 -9.98 9.52 10.23
CA ILE A 128 -9.11 9.48 9.05
C ILE A 128 -7.79 8.75 9.34
N TYR A 129 -7.20 8.22 8.29
CA TYR A 129 -5.86 7.66 8.29
C TYR A 129 -4.92 8.49 7.43
N LEU A 130 -3.74 8.82 7.97
CA LEU A 130 -2.63 9.40 7.24
C LEU A 130 -1.64 8.31 6.84
N MET A 131 -1.46 8.08 5.56
CA MET A 131 -0.60 7.02 5.04
C MET A 131 0.83 7.52 4.92
N THR A 132 1.76 6.81 5.56
CA THR A 132 3.18 7.12 5.52
C THR A 132 4.03 5.89 5.22
N HIS A 133 5.20 6.12 4.62
CA HIS A 133 6.21 5.10 4.37
C HIS A 133 7.55 5.58 4.91
N LEU A 134 8.22 4.76 5.70
CA LEU A 134 9.55 5.05 6.23
C LEU A 134 10.59 4.23 5.48
N GLU A 135 11.45 4.91 4.72
CA GLU A 135 12.67 4.32 4.20
C GLU A 135 13.68 4.17 5.33
N THR A 136 14.12 2.93 5.56
CA THR A 136 15.00 2.53 6.66
C THR A 136 16.36 2.03 6.13
N PRO A 137 17.42 2.02 6.96
CA PRO A 137 18.68 1.37 6.63
C PRO A 137 18.52 -0.17 6.67
N SER A 138 19.57 -0.90 6.27
CA SER A 138 19.60 -2.37 6.42
C SER A 138 19.50 -2.80 7.89
N ASN A 139 20.20 -2.09 8.79
CA ASN A 139 19.96 -2.17 10.23
C ASN A 139 18.84 -1.17 10.59
N ARG A 140 17.69 -1.71 10.98
CA ARG A 140 16.44 -0.98 11.17
C ARG A 140 16.18 -0.56 12.61
N ALA A 141 17.06 -0.93 13.54
CA ALA A 141 16.92 -0.57 14.95
C ALA A 141 16.93 0.95 15.13
N LEU A 142 15.97 1.47 15.91
CA LEU A 142 15.97 2.86 16.37
C LEU A 142 16.90 3.02 17.59
N PRO A 143 17.58 4.18 17.75
CA PRO A 143 17.60 5.30 16.82
C PRO A 143 18.51 5.07 15.60
N GLY A 144 19.28 3.99 15.56
CA GLY A 144 20.34 3.78 14.59
C GLY A 144 21.53 4.71 14.86
N THR A 145 22.23 5.14 13.82
CA THR A 145 23.37 6.07 13.95
C THR A 145 23.12 7.38 13.21
N THR A 146 23.89 8.41 13.56
CA THR A 146 23.89 9.73 12.89
C THR A 146 24.48 9.66 11.46
N ARG A 147 25.24 8.60 11.14
CA ARG A 147 25.84 8.40 9.81
C ARG A 147 24.88 7.76 8.81
N GLN A 148 23.82 7.11 9.27
CA GLN A 148 22.84 6.47 8.38
C GLN A 148 22.06 7.52 7.58
N ARG A 149 22.03 7.33 6.25
CA ARG A 149 21.36 8.25 5.31
C ARG A 149 19.96 7.80 4.89
N LYS A 150 19.57 6.57 5.22
CA LYS A 150 18.27 5.96 4.88
C LYS A 150 17.31 6.05 6.05
N TRP A 151 16.93 7.27 6.39
CA TRP A 151 15.86 7.57 7.33
C TRP A 151 15.04 8.69 6.70
N ILE A 152 14.06 8.31 5.87
CA ILE A 152 13.27 9.24 5.09
C ILE A 152 11.80 8.85 5.24
N LEU A 153 11.00 9.75 5.78
CA LEU A 153 9.56 9.58 5.88
C LEU A 153 8.88 10.19 4.66
N TYR A 154 8.06 9.40 3.99
CA TYR A 154 7.20 9.81 2.88
C TYR A 154 5.78 9.89 3.42
N ILE A 155 5.13 11.06 3.32
CA ILE A 155 3.74 11.24 3.74
C ILE A 155 2.88 11.27 2.48
N CYS A 156 2.14 10.20 2.23
CA CYS A 156 1.52 9.90 0.94
C CYS A 156 0.16 10.58 0.73
N GLY A 157 -0.57 10.86 1.82
CA GLY A 157 -1.92 11.42 1.78
C GLY A 157 -2.82 10.78 2.83
N TRP A 158 -4.07 11.23 2.89
CA TRP A 158 -5.04 10.78 3.88
C TRP A 158 -6.33 10.22 3.25
N VAL A 159 -7.09 9.46 4.03
CA VAL A 159 -8.39 8.90 3.63
C VAL A 159 -9.27 8.70 4.86
N SER A 160 -10.59 8.87 4.72
CA SER A 160 -11.55 8.58 5.79
C SER A 160 -11.69 7.08 6.05
N LYS A 161 -11.92 6.72 7.32
CA LYS A 161 -12.12 5.33 7.74
C LYS A 161 -13.26 4.68 6.96
N GLU A 162 -14.38 5.37 6.79
CA GLU A 162 -15.53 4.81 6.09
C GLU A 162 -15.33 4.65 4.58
N ARG A 163 -14.51 5.50 3.95
CA ARG A 163 -14.16 5.29 2.54
C ARG A 163 -13.29 4.05 2.38
N VAL A 164 -12.33 3.81 3.28
CA VAL A 164 -11.56 2.56 3.30
C VAL A 164 -12.48 1.36 3.49
N ALA A 165 -13.43 1.43 4.43
CA ALA A 165 -14.40 0.35 4.66
C ALA A 165 -15.28 0.04 3.44
N ARG A 166 -15.65 1.06 2.65
CA ARG A 166 -16.51 0.90 1.47
C ARG A 166 -15.76 0.44 0.23
N GLU A 167 -14.58 1.01 -0.04
CA GLU A 167 -13.88 0.86 -1.31
C GLU A 167 -12.62 0.00 -1.23
N GLY A 168 -12.08 -0.20 -0.03
CA GLY A 168 -10.90 -1.03 0.18
C GLY A 168 -11.17 -2.49 -0.17
N VAL A 169 -10.16 -3.16 -0.73
CA VAL A 169 -10.27 -4.57 -1.11
C VAL A 169 -9.83 -5.42 0.07
N TYR A 170 -10.79 -6.08 0.71
CA TYR A 170 -10.51 -7.05 1.77
C TYR A 170 -9.78 -8.27 1.19
N LEU A 171 -8.64 -8.60 1.81
CA LEU A 171 -7.79 -9.72 1.46
C LEU A 171 -7.53 -10.56 2.71
N PRO A 172 -8.06 -11.80 2.77
CA PRO A 172 -7.84 -12.64 3.91
C PRO A 172 -6.36 -13.03 4.08
N ARG A 173 -6.00 -13.45 5.30
CA ARG A 173 -4.67 -14.02 5.57
C ARG A 173 -4.32 -15.09 4.53
N GLY A 174 -3.12 -15.00 3.96
CA GLY A 174 -2.61 -15.90 2.94
C GLY A 174 -2.89 -15.46 1.51
N SER A 175 -3.71 -14.43 1.29
CA SER A 175 -3.91 -13.85 -0.04
C SER A 175 -2.60 -13.39 -0.66
N LEU A 176 -2.44 -13.71 -1.94
CA LEU A 176 -1.27 -13.37 -2.75
C LEU A 176 -1.43 -11.98 -3.35
N THR A 177 -0.34 -11.22 -3.39
CA THR A 177 -0.34 -9.89 -3.99
C THR A 177 0.99 -9.57 -4.68
N GLU A 178 0.93 -8.74 -5.73
CA GLU A 178 2.09 -8.32 -6.52
C GLU A 178 2.61 -6.94 -6.07
N GLN A 179 3.93 -6.78 -6.06
CA GLN A 179 4.64 -5.51 -5.91
C GLN A 179 5.82 -5.46 -6.89
N GLY A 180 5.56 -4.97 -8.11
CA GLY A 180 6.56 -4.88 -9.17
C GLY A 180 7.16 -6.25 -9.51
N ARG A 181 8.42 -6.48 -9.17
CA ARG A 181 9.14 -7.74 -9.45
C ARG A 181 8.92 -8.84 -8.40
N THR A 182 8.31 -8.51 -7.27
CA THR A 182 8.15 -9.42 -6.14
C THR A 182 6.69 -9.72 -5.88
N TRP A 183 6.44 -10.92 -5.38
CA TRP A 183 5.14 -11.37 -4.90
C TRP A 183 5.26 -11.74 -3.43
N PHE A 184 4.20 -11.50 -2.65
CA PHE A 184 4.16 -11.91 -1.25
C PHE A 184 2.74 -12.25 -0.83
N THR A 185 2.63 -13.00 0.25
CA THR A 185 1.35 -13.34 0.87
C THR A 185 1.13 -12.49 2.12
N TYR A 186 -0.12 -12.09 2.34
CA TYR A 186 -0.49 -11.37 3.54
C TYR A 186 -0.42 -12.25 4.79
N ARG A 187 0.17 -11.70 5.86
CA ARG A 187 0.31 -12.39 7.15
C ARG A 187 -0.89 -12.15 8.08
N GLY A 188 -1.70 -11.13 7.83
CA GLY A 188 -2.91 -10.76 8.58
C GLY A 188 -4.15 -10.68 7.70
N GLN A 189 -5.26 -10.28 8.31
CA GLN A 189 -6.47 -9.84 7.60
C GLN A 189 -6.25 -8.40 7.13
N GLU A 190 -6.21 -8.18 5.83
CA GLU A 190 -5.73 -6.91 5.26
C GLU A 190 -6.80 -6.27 4.38
N ILE A 191 -6.73 -4.96 4.23
CA ILE A 191 -7.52 -4.18 3.28
C ILE A 191 -6.55 -3.39 2.42
N GLU A 192 -6.55 -3.65 1.11
CA GLU A 192 -5.76 -2.91 0.13
C GLU A 192 -6.49 -1.63 -0.29
N PHE A 193 -5.74 -0.51 -0.30
CA PHE A 193 -6.21 0.77 -0.81
C PHE A 193 -5.08 1.44 -1.62
N TYR A 194 -5.39 1.91 -2.82
CA TYR A 194 -4.37 2.38 -3.76
C TYR A 194 -4.00 3.85 -3.54
N ASN A 195 -2.71 4.19 -3.68
CA ASN A 195 -2.19 5.54 -3.41
C ASN A 195 -2.95 6.62 -4.17
N ARG A 196 -3.22 6.38 -5.46
CA ARG A 196 -3.97 7.29 -6.35
C ARG A 196 -5.36 7.68 -5.85
N ASN A 197 -5.94 6.92 -4.90
CA ASN A 197 -7.25 7.19 -4.34
C ASN A 197 -7.20 8.01 -3.04
N LEU A 198 -6.02 8.26 -2.48
CA LEU A 198 -5.83 9.11 -1.30
C LEU A 198 -6.07 10.59 -1.62
N ASN A 199 -6.37 11.37 -0.58
CA ASN A 199 -6.36 12.82 -0.61
C ASN A 199 -4.94 13.32 -0.32
N GLY A 200 -4.32 14.00 -1.28
CA GLY A 200 -2.97 14.53 -1.14
C GLY A 200 -2.90 15.76 -0.23
N ILE A 201 -1.70 16.10 0.21
CA ILE A 201 -1.37 17.33 0.94
C ILE A 201 -0.05 17.88 0.38
N GLU A 202 0.14 19.20 0.38
CA GLU A 202 1.36 19.87 -0.10
C GLU A 202 2.39 20.02 1.01
N GLU A 203 1.93 20.34 2.21
CA GLU A 203 2.76 20.39 3.42
C GLU A 203 2.06 19.74 4.62
N VAL A 204 2.84 19.40 5.66
CA VAL A 204 2.31 18.73 6.86
C VAL A 204 1.23 19.58 7.54
N LYS A 205 1.36 20.91 7.47
CA LYS A 205 0.41 21.85 8.09
C LYS A 205 -0.98 21.82 7.47
N ASP A 206 -1.12 21.39 6.21
CA ASP A 206 -2.42 21.26 5.54
C ASP A 206 -3.36 20.29 6.29
N LEU A 207 -2.82 19.39 7.11
CA LEU A 207 -3.62 18.53 7.98
C LEU A 207 -4.46 19.34 8.99
N LEU A 208 -4.01 20.52 9.40
CA LEU A 208 -4.75 21.40 10.33
C LEU A 208 -6.02 21.96 9.70
N ASP A 209 -6.09 22.03 8.36
CA ASP A 209 -7.23 22.55 7.63
C ASP A 209 -8.32 21.51 7.38
N ILE A 210 -8.09 20.25 7.75
CA ILE A 210 -9.05 19.17 7.61
C ILE A 210 -10.15 19.33 8.67
N GLU A 211 -11.37 19.52 8.20
CA GLU A 211 -12.55 19.68 9.04
C GLU A 211 -13.50 18.47 8.90
N ALA A 212 -14.45 18.32 9.83
CA ALA A 212 -15.44 17.25 9.79
C ALA A 212 -16.26 17.22 8.46
N LEU A 213 -16.46 18.39 7.84
CA LEU A 213 -17.10 18.47 6.52
C LEU A 213 -16.26 17.81 5.42
N ASP A 214 -14.93 17.90 5.49
CA ASP A 214 -14.04 17.30 4.50
C ASP A 214 -13.98 15.77 4.67
N VAL A 215 -13.99 15.28 5.92
CA VAL A 215 -14.16 13.85 6.22
C VAL A 215 -15.48 13.33 5.66
N LYS A 216 -16.59 14.07 5.85
CA LYS A 216 -17.91 13.71 5.32
C LYS A 216 -17.94 13.72 3.78
N LYS A 217 -17.22 14.64 3.13
CA LYS A 217 -17.07 14.65 1.67
C LYS A 217 -16.31 13.41 1.20
N ASP A 218 -15.14 13.13 1.79
CA ASP A 218 -14.32 11.97 1.42
C ASP A 218 -15.07 10.65 1.63
N LYS A 219 -15.78 10.51 2.75
CA LYS A 219 -16.65 9.34 3.01
C LYS A 219 -17.58 9.02 1.84
N ASN A 220 -18.04 10.01 1.08
CA ASN A 220 -18.95 9.85 -0.05
C ASN A 220 -18.27 9.90 -1.42
N LEU A 221 -16.98 10.24 -1.48
CA LEU A 221 -16.21 10.35 -2.71
C LEU A 221 -16.01 8.97 -3.35
N LYS A 222 -16.36 8.82 -4.62
CA LYS A 222 -16.12 7.58 -5.37
C LYS A 222 -14.72 7.58 -5.96
N GLY A 223 -13.87 6.67 -5.48
CA GLY A 223 -12.51 6.48 -6.00
C GLY A 223 -12.43 5.76 -7.34
N ASN A 224 -11.21 5.68 -7.87
CA ASN A 224 -10.86 4.76 -8.94
C ASN A 224 -10.71 3.32 -8.39
N LEU A 225 -10.48 2.35 -9.28
CA LEU A 225 -10.23 0.95 -8.91
C LEU A 225 -9.15 0.84 -7.82
N ASN A 226 -9.42 0.04 -6.77
CA ASN A 226 -8.41 -0.38 -5.79
C ASN A 226 -7.76 -1.71 -6.22
N LEU A 227 -7.24 -1.73 -7.44
CA LEU A 227 -6.53 -2.86 -8.06
C LEU A 227 -5.42 -2.32 -8.97
N THR A 228 -4.32 -3.06 -9.17
CA THR A 228 -3.38 -2.69 -10.23
C THR A 228 -4.07 -2.78 -11.59
N SER A 229 -3.65 -1.94 -12.54
CA SER A 229 -4.10 -2.03 -13.94
C SER A 229 -3.86 -3.43 -14.54
N VAL A 230 -2.76 -4.06 -14.14
CA VAL A 230 -2.39 -5.41 -14.54
C VAL A 230 -3.38 -6.44 -14.01
N ASP A 231 -3.72 -6.38 -12.72
CA ASP A 231 -4.64 -7.34 -12.11
C ASP A 231 -6.06 -7.13 -12.63
N ALA A 232 -6.48 -5.88 -12.88
CA ALA A 232 -7.76 -5.62 -13.53
C ALA A 232 -7.86 -6.32 -14.89
N VAL A 233 -6.79 -6.31 -15.69
CA VAL A 233 -6.73 -7.01 -16.98
C VAL A 233 -6.68 -8.54 -16.80
N ARG A 234 -5.92 -9.07 -15.83
CA ARG A 234 -5.87 -10.51 -15.53
C ARG A 234 -7.22 -11.06 -15.09
N ILE A 235 -7.90 -10.35 -14.19
CA ILE A 235 -9.24 -10.69 -13.71
C ILE A 235 -10.23 -10.64 -14.87
N ALA A 236 -10.13 -9.64 -15.76
CA ALA A 236 -10.98 -9.58 -16.94
C ALA A 236 -10.79 -10.81 -17.86
N TYR A 237 -9.55 -11.24 -18.09
CA TYR A 237 -9.27 -12.46 -18.86
C TYR A 237 -9.88 -13.71 -18.20
N ASP A 238 -9.73 -13.88 -16.89
CA ASP A 238 -10.32 -15.02 -16.15
C ASP A 238 -11.86 -14.99 -16.21
N LEU A 239 -12.48 -13.84 -15.98
CA LEU A 239 -13.94 -13.69 -16.02
C LEU A 239 -14.53 -13.86 -17.43
N ILE A 240 -13.80 -13.52 -18.49
CA ILE A 240 -14.18 -13.85 -19.86
C ILE A 240 -14.11 -15.36 -20.08
N GLY A 241 -13.02 -16.02 -19.64
CA GLY A 241 -12.88 -17.47 -19.72
C GLY A 241 -14.00 -18.23 -18.97
N ARG A 242 -14.57 -17.62 -17.94
CA ARG A 242 -15.72 -18.13 -17.18
C ARG A 242 -17.09 -17.75 -17.75
N GLY A 243 -17.14 -16.96 -18.83
CA GLY A 243 -18.39 -16.50 -19.45
C GLY A 243 -19.14 -15.42 -18.66
N VAL A 244 -18.51 -14.79 -17.65
CA VAL A 244 -19.10 -13.71 -16.86
C VAL A 244 -18.96 -12.37 -17.59
N LEU A 245 -17.80 -12.15 -18.22
CA LEU A 245 -17.52 -10.97 -19.02
C LEU A 245 -17.36 -11.33 -20.50
N ALA A 246 -17.22 -10.29 -21.31
CA ALA A 246 -17.04 -10.37 -22.76
C ALA A 246 -15.90 -9.43 -23.20
N GLU A 247 -15.34 -9.65 -24.39
CA GLU A 247 -14.18 -8.91 -24.92
C GLU A 247 -14.35 -7.38 -24.92
N LYS A 248 -15.57 -6.88 -25.13
CA LYS A 248 -15.88 -5.44 -25.04
C LYS A 248 -15.52 -4.85 -23.68
N HIS A 249 -15.68 -5.61 -22.59
CA HIS A 249 -15.34 -5.17 -21.24
C HIS A 249 -13.82 -5.14 -21.04
N LEU A 250 -13.08 -6.10 -21.60
CA LEU A 250 -11.61 -6.07 -21.59
C LEU A 250 -11.08 -4.86 -22.35
N THR A 251 -11.69 -4.51 -23.49
CA THR A 251 -11.31 -3.32 -24.26
C THR A 251 -11.56 -2.05 -23.46
N PHE A 252 -12.71 -1.97 -22.78
CA PHE A 252 -13.00 -0.86 -21.86
C PHE A 252 -11.95 -0.75 -20.75
N ILE A 253 -11.64 -1.85 -20.04
CA ILE A 253 -10.66 -1.86 -18.95
C ILE A 253 -9.27 -1.44 -19.44
N LYS A 254 -8.82 -1.94 -20.58
CA LYS A 254 -7.51 -1.53 -21.16
C LYS A 254 -7.47 -0.05 -21.52
N LYS A 255 -8.59 0.50 -22.00
CA LYS A 255 -8.71 1.94 -22.30
C LYS A 255 -8.64 2.76 -21.01
N GLU A 256 -9.43 2.41 -20.00
CA GLU A 256 -9.49 3.15 -18.73
C GLU A 256 -8.18 3.07 -17.93
N THR A 257 -7.49 1.92 -18.00
CA THR A 257 -6.19 1.74 -17.32
C THR A 257 -5.00 2.25 -18.14
N GLY A 258 -5.21 2.63 -19.41
CA GLY A 258 -4.12 3.02 -20.33
C GLY A 258 -3.17 1.90 -20.72
N LEU A 259 -3.48 0.64 -20.38
CA LEU A 259 -2.57 -0.49 -20.54
C LEU A 259 -2.58 -1.01 -21.98
N LYS A 260 -1.49 -0.74 -22.70
CA LYS A 260 -1.31 -1.13 -24.11
C LYS A 260 -0.52 -2.43 -24.32
N LYS A 261 0.30 -2.83 -23.33
CA LYS A 261 1.15 -4.01 -23.41
C LYS A 261 0.35 -5.29 -23.14
N ILE A 262 0.88 -6.43 -23.57
CA ILE A 262 0.31 -7.73 -23.23
C ILE A 262 0.62 -8.02 -21.76
N VAL A 263 -0.44 -8.21 -20.97
CA VAL A 263 -0.31 -8.60 -19.56
C VAL A 263 0.02 -10.09 -19.48
N LYS A 264 1.11 -10.41 -18.79
CA LYS A 264 1.49 -11.80 -18.53
C LYS A 264 0.59 -12.43 -17.46
N PRO A 265 0.33 -13.74 -17.55
CA PRO A 265 -0.33 -14.47 -16.48
C PRO A 265 0.48 -14.47 -15.18
N ILE A 266 -0.14 -14.95 -14.09
CA ILE A 266 0.52 -15.11 -12.79
C ILE A 266 1.55 -16.25 -12.83
N LEU A 267 1.18 -17.41 -13.37
CA LEU A 267 2.09 -18.55 -13.49
C LEU A 267 3.13 -18.33 -14.61
N HIS A 268 4.27 -19.00 -14.47
CA HIS A 268 5.35 -18.91 -15.46
C HIS A 268 4.90 -19.48 -16.82
N SER A 269 5.32 -18.86 -17.94
CA SER A 269 4.96 -19.28 -19.31
C SER A 269 5.19 -20.77 -19.58
N ASN A 270 6.27 -21.36 -19.04
CA ASN A 270 6.56 -22.79 -19.22
C ASN A 270 5.45 -23.71 -18.68
N GLN A 271 4.75 -23.29 -17.62
CA GLN A 271 3.63 -24.06 -17.07
C GLN A 271 2.44 -24.08 -18.06
N TYR A 272 2.18 -22.95 -18.73
CA TYR A 272 1.19 -22.88 -19.79
C TYR A 272 1.57 -23.77 -20.97
N PHE A 273 2.82 -23.70 -21.44
CA PHE A 273 3.28 -24.55 -22.54
C PHE A 273 3.26 -26.04 -22.20
N HIS A 274 3.49 -26.41 -20.94
CA HIS A 274 3.33 -27.78 -20.49
C HIS A 274 1.89 -28.27 -20.63
N LEU A 275 0.90 -27.49 -20.16
CA LEU A 275 -0.52 -27.80 -20.35
C LEU A 275 -0.90 -27.88 -21.84
N LEU A 276 -0.46 -26.92 -22.64
CA LEU A 276 -0.79 -26.89 -24.08
C LEU A 276 -0.20 -28.09 -24.83
N ARG A 277 1.02 -28.52 -24.48
CA ARG A 277 1.61 -29.77 -25.02
C ARG A 277 0.78 -30.99 -24.63
N TRP A 278 0.39 -31.11 -23.36
CA TRP A 278 -0.46 -32.20 -22.90
C TRP A 278 -1.80 -32.25 -23.67
N LEU A 279 -2.47 -31.11 -23.86
CA LEU A 279 -3.69 -31.02 -24.67
C LEU A 279 -3.46 -31.43 -26.13
N LYS A 280 -2.34 -31.01 -26.72
CA LYS A 280 -1.96 -31.38 -28.08
C LYS A 280 -1.73 -32.88 -28.22
N GLU A 281 -1.04 -33.50 -27.27
CA GLU A 281 -0.82 -34.96 -27.22
C GLU A 281 -2.14 -35.75 -27.12
N LYS A 282 -3.16 -35.16 -26.49
CA LYS A 282 -4.52 -35.73 -26.44
C LYS A 282 -5.35 -35.48 -27.70
N GLY A 283 -4.80 -34.79 -28.70
CA GLY A 283 -5.51 -34.48 -29.95
C GLY A 283 -6.61 -33.44 -29.83
N VAL A 284 -6.70 -32.72 -28.69
CA VAL A 284 -7.73 -31.70 -28.45
C VAL A 284 -7.27 -30.29 -28.77
N LEU A 285 -5.99 -30.12 -29.13
CA LEU A 285 -5.39 -28.82 -29.42
C LEU A 285 -4.59 -28.86 -30.73
N THR A 286 -4.77 -27.82 -31.55
CA THR A 286 -4.18 -27.71 -32.89
C THR A 286 -2.82 -27.01 -32.88
N ASN A 287 -2.03 -27.21 -33.94
CA ASN A 287 -0.78 -26.45 -34.14
C ASN A 287 -1.04 -24.93 -34.24
N SER A 288 -2.17 -24.51 -34.81
CA SER A 288 -2.52 -23.08 -34.90
C SER A 288 -2.66 -22.43 -33.53
N GLU A 289 -3.26 -23.14 -32.56
CA GLU A 289 -3.41 -22.66 -31.19
C GLU A 289 -2.08 -22.59 -30.45
N MET A 290 -1.18 -23.56 -30.66
CA MET A 290 0.20 -23.49 -30.14
C MET A 290 0.93 -22.24 -30.65
N GLU A 291 0.81 -21.94 -31.94
CA GLU A 291 1.47 -20.75 -32.53
C GLU A 291 0.85 -19.44 -32.03
N LYS A 292 -0.46 -19.40 -31.75
CA LYS A 292 -1.09 -18.25 -31.07
C LYS A 292 -0.49 -18.05 -29.68
N ALA A 293 -0.32 -19.11 -28.90
CA ALA A 293 0.28 -19.02 -27.57
C ALA A 293 1.72 -18.47 -27.62
N ARG A 294 2.54 -18.92 -28.58
CA ARG A 294 3.93 -18.44 -28.78
C ARG A 294 4.06 -16.95 -29.10
N LYS A 295 3.00 -16.33 -29.64
CA LYS A 295 2.97 -14.87 -29.89
C LYS A 295 2.71 -14.05 -28.62
N ILE A 296 2.15 -14.67 -27.58
CA ILE A 296 1.70 -14.01 -26.34
C ILE A 296 2.64 -14.33 -25.18
N LEU A 297 3.08 -15.59 -25.11
CA LEU A 297 3.92 -16.15 -24.05
C LEU A 297 5.28 -16.55 -24.62
N LYS A 298 6.33 -16.34 -23.82
CA LYS A 298 7.69 -16.77 -24.16
C LYS A 298 8.08 -17.95 -23.27
N GLU A 299 8.30 -19.11 -23.87
CA GLU A 299 8.88 -20.27 -23.18
C GLU A 299 10.38 -20.02 -22.93
N GLU A 300 10.85 -20.35 -21.74
CA GLU A 300 12.25 -20.24 -21.35
C GLU A 300 12.87 -21.63 -21.31
N LEU A 301 13.91 -21.85 -22.12
CA LEU A 301 14.67 -23.09 -22.11
C LEU A 301 15.63 -23.11 -20.92
N TYR A 302 15.76 -24.27 -20.28
CA TYR A 302 16.79 -24.47 -19.27
C TYR A 302 18.17 -24.41 -19.93
N SER A 303 19.00 -23.45 -19.51
CA SER A 303 20.34 -23.21 -20.06
C SER A 303 21.47 -23.80 -19.23
N GLY A 304 21.19 -24.47 -18.11
CA GLY A 304 22.20 -24.82 -17.11
C GLY A 304 22.52 -23.66 -16.16
N ILE A 305 23.35 -23.94 -15.14
CA ILE A 305 23.97 -22.96 -14.22
C ILE A 305 25.34 -22.59 -14.78
#